data_AF-A0A5J5CVF0-F1
#
_entry.id   AF-A0A5J5CVF0-F1
#
_cell.length_a   1.000
_cell.length_b   1.000
_cell.length_c   1.000
_cell.angle_alpha   90.00
_cell.angle_beta   90.00
_cell.angle_gamma   90.00
#
_symmetry.space_group_name_H-M   'P 1'
#
loop_
_entity.id
_entity.type
_entity.pdbx_description
1 polymer ?
#
loop_
_entity_poly.entity_id
_entity_poly.type
_entity_poly.pdbx_seq_one_letter_code
_entity_poly.pdbx_strand_id
1 'polypeptide(L)'
;MIERVLEQEGALAKVRLMTKDQAPVPTWQDLEVLEAVQKVLKPLQDFTDALSGEEYVTLSYVKPVLHLFNESLLACEEGDSELCKSIKTSIVEYLNTTTYWRWLIVDPLVRATTSQ
;
A
#
# COMPACT_ATOMS: atom_id res chain seq x y z
N MET A 1 10.40 1.02 7.35
CA MET A 1 11.13 -0.09 8.00
C MET A 1 11.74 -1.02 6.97
N ILE A 2 10.96 -1.52 6.01
CA ILE A 2 11.44 -2.38 4.91
C ILE A 2 12.57 -1.73 4.10
N GLU A 3 12.42 -0.44 3.77
CA GLU A 3 13.45 0.35 3.07
C GLU A 3 14.81 0.31 3.77
N ARG A 4 14.83 0.49 5.09
CA ARG A 4 16.07 0.43 5.89
C ARG A 4 16.68 -0.97 5.93
N VAL A 5 15.86 -2.03 5.82
CA VAL A 5 16.34 -3.41 5.80
C VAL A 5 17.01 -3.72 4.46
N LEU A 6 16.42 -3.26 3.35
CA LEU A 6 17.00 -3.38 2.01
C LEU A 6 18.31 -2.57 1.89
N GLU A 7 18.33 -1.34 2.40
CA GLU A 7 19.55 -0.50 2.44
C GLU A 7 20.69 -1.13 3.26
N GLN A 8 20.36 -1.89 4.30
CA GLN A 8 21.33 -2.46 5.24
C GLN A 8 21.74 -3.89 4.91
N GLU A 9 21.31 -4.48 3.80
CA GLU A 9 21.60 -5.87 3.43
C GLU A 9 23.11 -6.18 3.50
N GLY A 10 23.95 -5.33 2.92
CA GLY A 10 25.41 -5.49 2.94
C GLY A 10 26.02 -5.35 4.34
N ALA A 11 25.42 -4.52 5.21
CA ALA A 11 25.84 -4.38 6.59
C ALA A 11 25.46 -5.62 7.42
N LEU A 12 24.27 -6.17 7.20
CA LEU A 12 23.80 -7.40 7.83
C LEU A 12 24.66 -8.61 7.43
N ALA A 13 25.01 -8.72 6.14
CA ALA A 13 25.93 -9.76 5.65
C ALA A 13 27.32 -9.65 6.29
N LYS A 14 27.82 -8.42 6.46
CA LYS A 14 29.12 -8.15 7.10
C LYS A 14 29.13 -8.44 8.60
N VAL A 15 28.06 -8.07 9.32
CA VAL A 15 27.89 -8.38 10.73
C VAL A 15 27.84 -9.91 10.94
N ARG A 16 27.15 -10.65 10.06
CA ARG A 16 27.17 -12.12 10.10
C ARG A 16 28.58 -12.71 9.97
N LEU A 17 29.43 -12.18 9.09
CA LEU A 17 30.81 -12.66 8.96
C LEU A 17 31.62 -12.45 10.25
N MET A 18 31.22 -11.50 11.10
CA MET A 18 31.89 -11.17 12.36
C MET A 18 31.29 -11.91 13.58
N THR A 19 30.01 -12.29 13.55
CA THR A 19 29.35 -13.03 14.63
C THR A 19 29.19 -14.51 14.29
N LYS A 20 29.63 -15.40 15.20
CA LYS A 20 29.51 -16.86 15.05
C LYS A 20 28.06 -17.40 15.03
N ASP A 21 27.08 -16.55 15.35
CA ASP A 21 25.67 -16.92 15.34
C ASP A 21 25.14 -17.02 13.91
N GLN A 22 24.56 -18.17 13.59
CA GLN A 22 23.94 -18.50 12.30
C GLN A 22 22.61 -17.77 12.09
N ALA A 23 22.53 -16.47 12.37
CA ALA A 23 21.34 -15.69 12.04
C ALA A 23 21.08 -15.81 10.52
N PRO A 24 19.88 -16.25 10.09
CA PRO A 24 19.55 -16.34 8.68
C PRO A 24 19.68 -14.97 8.04
N VAL A 25 20.52 -14.86 7.01
CA VAL A 25 20.55 -13.67 6.16
C VAL A 25 19.43 -13.82 5.16
N PRO A 26 18.65 -12.76 4.89
CA PRO A 26 17.63 -12.78 3.85
C PRO A 26 18.24 -13.30 2.55
N THR A 27 17.61 -14.33 1.99
CA THR A 27 18.01 -14.89 0.70
C THR A 27 17.59 -13.91 -0.40
N TRP A 28 18.16 -14.04 -1.60
CA TRP A 28 17.77 -13.23 -2.74
C TRP A 28 16.26 -13.27 -3.05
N GLN A 29 15.60 -14.40 -2.77
CA GLN A 29 14.14 -14.54 -2.85
C GLN A 29 13.40 -13.71 -1.78
N ASP A 30 13.92 -13.65 -0.56
CA ASP A 30 13.33 -12.87 0.52
C ASP A 30 13.42 -11.36 0.21
N LEU A 31 14.52 -10.94 -0.43
CA LEU A 31 14.74 -9.56 -0.87
C LEU A 31 13.77 -9.18 -1.99
N GLU A 32 13.59 -10.05 -2.99
CA GLU A 32 12.63 -9.82 -4.08
C GLU A 32 11.19 -9.66 -3.56
N VAL A 33 10.80 -10.46 -2.56
CA VAL A 33 9.50 -10.32 -1.90
C VAL A 33 9.41 -9.00 -1.12
N LEU A 34 10.46 -8.61 -0.39
CA LEU A 34 10.49 -7.35 0.36
C LEU A 34 10.41 -6.13 -0.56
N GLU A 35 11.08 -6.16 -1.71
CA GLU A 35 11.01 -5.11 -2.73
C GLU A 35 9.60 -5.02 -3.34
N ALA A 36 8.98 -6.16 -3.66
CA ALA A 36 7.60 -6.21 -4.15
C ALA A 36 6.61 -5.61 -3.15
N VAL A 37 6.73 -5.99 -1.86
CA VAL A 37 5.89 -5.45 -0.78
C VAL A 37 6.14 -3.95 -0.59
N GLN A 38 7.40 -3.51 -0.62
CA GLN A 38 7.73 -2.09 -0.52
C GLN A 38 7.12 -1.29 -1.67
N LYS A 39 7.21 -1.78 -2.91
CA LYS A 39 6.66 -1.12 -4.09
C LYS A 39 5.15 -0.87 -3.96
N VAL A 40 4.41 -1.84 -3.44
CA VAL A 40 2.95 -1.70 -3.25
C VAL A 40 2.60 -0.78 -2.09
N LEU A 41 3.35 -0.84 -0.99
CA LEU A 41 3.02 -0.11 0.23
C LEU A 41 3.57 1.32 0.28
N LYS A 42 4.61 1.65 -0.50
CA LYS A 42 5.24 2.98 -0.49
C LYS A 42 4.24 4.12 -0.80
N PRO A 43 3.39 4.04 -1.84
CA PRO A 43 2.42 5.11 -2.11
C PRO A 43 1.38 5.29 -0.99
N LEU A 44 1.02 4.21 -0.29
CA LEU A 44 0.11 4.25 0.85
C LEU A 44 0.78 4.91 2.06
N GLN A 45 2.08 4.65 2.26
CA GLN A 45 2.86 5.29 3.30
C GLN A 45 2.95 6.80 3.05
N ASP A 46 3.33 7.24 1.85
CA ASP A 46 3.47 8.65 1.50
C ASP A 46 2.14 9.41 1.65
N PHE A 47 1.04 8.77 1.27
CA PHE A 47 -0.30 9.31 1.49
C PHE A 47 -0.67 9.43 2.97
N THR A 48 -0.39 8.39 3.77
CA THR A 48 -0.70 8.40 5.21
C THR A 48 0.12 9.46 5.92
N ASP A 49 1.38 9.63 5.53
CA ASP A 49 2.27 10.68 6.05
C ASP A 49 1.71 12.06 5.72
N ALA A 50 1.35 12.30 4.45
CA ALA A 50 0.73 13.55 4.00
C ALA A 50 -0.59 13.84 4.75
N LEU A 51 -1.48 12.84 4.87
CA LEU A 51 -2.71 12.99 5.65
C LEU A 51 -2.45 13.27 7.13
N SER A 52 -1.44 12.63 7.72
CA SER A 52 -1.13 12.81 9.14
C SER A 52 -0.58 14.20 9.44
N GLY A 53 -0.04 14.89 8.43
CA GLY A 53 0.41 16.28 8.52
C GLY A 53 -0.69 17.32 8.40
N GLU A 54 -1.91 16.92 8.00
CA GLU A 54 -3.04 17.85 7.83
C GLU A 54 -3.78 18.10 9.15
N GLU A 55 -4.02 19.37 9.48
CA GLU A 55 -4.74 19.77 10.70
C GLU A 55 -6.24 19.41 10.65
N TYR A 56 -6.82 19.43 9.44
CA TYR A 56 -8.25 19.16 9.21
C TYR A 56 -8.47 18.31 7.95
N VAL A 57 -8.83 17.04 8.14
CA VAL A 57 -9.20 16.14 7.04
C VAL A 57 -10.72 16.10 6.91
N THR A 58 -11.25 16.62 5.79
CA THR A 58 -12.69 16.55 5.48
C THR A 58 -13.06 15.29 4.71
N LEU A 59 -14.29 14.81 4.89
CA LEU A 59 -14.79 13.62 4.19
C LEU A 59 -14.76 13.78 2.66
N SER A 60 -14.92 15.00 2.16
CA SER A 60 -14.80 15.37 0.75
C SER A 60 -13.38 15.25 0.19
N TYR A 61 -12.36 15.27 1.04
CA TYR A 61 -10.97 15.07 0.63
C TYR A 61 -10.62 13.57 0.52
N VAL A 62 -11.16 12.75 1.41
CA VAL A 62 -10.90 11.31 1.45
C VAL A 62 -11.50 10.58 0.24
N LYS A 63 -12.68 11.01 -0.23
CA LYS A 63 -13.40 10.32 -1.32
C LYS A 63 -12.67 10.34 -2.67
N PRO A 64 -12.18 11.49 -3.20
CA PRO A 64 -11.36 11.52 -4.41
C PRO A 64 -10.08 10.72 -4.28
N VAL A 65 -9.47 10.68 -3.10
CA VAL A 65 -8.21 9.95 -2.91
C VAL A 65 -8.44 8.43 -2.89
N LEU A 66 -9.53 7.95 -2.29
CA LEU A 66 -9.93 6.55 -2.41
C LEU A 66 -10.20 6.15 -3.88
N HIS A 67 -10.79 7.04 -4.67
CA HIS A 67 -10.97 6.82 -6.10
C HIS A 67 -9.63 6.73 -6.84
N LEU A 68 -8.70 7.65 -6.54
CA LEU A 68 -7.35 7.66 -7.10
C LEU A 68 -6.59 6.37 -6.76
N PHE A 69 -6.74 5.84 -5.54
CA PHE A 69 -6.14 4.57 -5.15
C PHE A 69 -6.64 3.42 -6.00
N ASN A 70 -7.96 3.32 -6.23
CA ASN A 70 -8.53 2.22 -7.01
C ASN A 70 -8.15 2.29 -8.49
N GLU A 71 -8.09 3.48 -9.08
CA GLU A 71 -7.90 3.63 -10.52
C GLU A 71 -6.43 3.70 -10.97
N SER A 72 -5.54 4.21 -10.12
CA SER A 72 -4.15 4.50 -10.53
C SER A 72 -3.11 3.80 -9.66
N LEU A 73 -3.16 3.97 -8.33
CA LEU A 73 -2.05 3.54 -7.45
C LEU A 73 -2.10 2.05 -7.09
N LEU A 74 -3.30 1.48 -6.91
CA LEU A 74 -3.51 0.07 -6.61
C LEU A 74 -4.06 -0.71 -7.82
N ALA A 75 -4.11 -0.08 -9.00
CA ALA A 75 -4.42 -0.78 -10.23
C ALA A 75 -3.32 -1.81 -10.55
N CYS A 76 -3.71 -3.02 -10.95
CA CYS A 76 -2.78 -4.05 -11.38
C CYS A 76 -2.20 -3.68 -12.74
N GLU A 77 -0.87 -3.52 -12.83
CA GLU A 77 -0.19 -3.27 -14.10
C GLU A 77 0.28 -4.58 -14.74
N GLU A 78 0.47 -4.58 -16.07
CA GLU A 78 0.91 -5.77 -16.81
C GLU A 78 2.29 -6.29 -16.35
N GLY A 79 3.14 -5.42 -15.80
CA GLY A 79 4.46 -5.76 -15.25
C GLY A 79 4.52 -6.12 -13.76
N ASP A 80 3.38 -6.15 -13.05
CA ASP A 80 3.37 -6.49 -11.63
C ASP A 80 3.47 -8.01 -11.39
N SER A 81 4.27 -8.39 -10.39
CA SER A 81 4.35 -9.78 -9.92
C SER A 81 3.00 -10.27 -9.40
N GLU A 82 2.80 -11.59 -9.38
CA GLU A 82 1.58 -12.19 -8.85
C GLU A 82 1.31 -11.78 -7.39
N LEU A 83 2.38 -11.68 -6.59
CA LEU A 83 2.32 -11.18 -5.21
C LEU A 83 1.85 -9.72 -5.16
N CYS A 84 2.37 -8.84 -6.01
CA CYS A 84 1.92 -7.44 -6.07
C CYS A 84 0.43 -7.35 -6.41
N LYS A 85 -0.04 -8.14 -7.37
CA LYS A 85 -1.46 -8.18 -7.77
C LYS A 85 -2.35 -8.68 -6.64
N SER A 86 -1.93 -9.73 -5.94
CA SER A 86 -2.67 -10.27 -4.79
C SER A 86 -2.79 -9.26 -3.65
N ILE A 87 -1.68 -8.60 -3.29
CA ILE A 87 -1.67 -7.57 -2.24
C ILE A 87 -2.54 -6.38 -2.62
N LYS A 88 -2.38 -5.84 -3.85
CA LYS A 88 -3.20 -4.74 -4.37
C LYS A 88 -4.69 -5.08 -4.32
N THR A 89 -5.07 -6.27 -4.80
CA THR A 89 -6.47 -6.72 -4.81
C THR A 89 -7.02 -6.83 -3.39
N SER A 90 -6.26 -7.40 -2.46
CA SER A 90 -6.68 -7.54 -1.05
C SER A 90 -6.89 -6.18 -0.38
N ILE A 91 -6.02 -5.20 -0.64
CA ILE A 91 -6.16 -3.84 -0.11
C ILE A 91 -7.39 -3.15 -0.71
N VAL A 92 -7.59 -3.24 -2.02
CA VAL A 92 -8.76 -2.66 -2.71
C VAL A 92 -10.05 -3.29 -2.19
N GLU A 93 -10.08 -4.61 -2.00
CA GLU A 93 -11.23 -5.32 -1.44
C GLU A 93 -11.52 -4.88 -0.01
N TYR A 94 -10.49 -4.75 0.83
CA TYR A 94 -10.62 -4.26 2.20
C TYR A 94 -11.17 -2.82 2.24
N LEU A 95 -10.62 -1.91 1.43
CA LEU A 95 -11.09 -0.52 1.35
C LEU A 95 -12.55 -0.47 0.91
N ASN A 96 -12.93 -1.22 -0.13
CA ASN A 96 -14.31 -1.24 -0.62
C ASN A 96 -15.30 -1.88 0.37
N THR A 97 -14.88 -2.92 1.10
CA THR A 97 -15.73 -3.64 2.06
C THR A 97 -15.94 -2.85 3.36
N THR A 98 -14.91 -2.16 3.84
CA THR A 98 -14.98 -1.28 5.02
C THR A 98 -15.86 -0.05 4.75
N THR A 99 -16.14 0.25 3.47
CA THR A 99 -17.02 1.33 3.06
C THR A 99 -18.51 0.95 3.18
N TYR A 100 -19.00 0.58 4.38
CA TYR A 100 -20.45 0.64 4.70
C TYR A 100 -21.03 2.06 4.45
N TRP A 101 -20.16 3.07 4.36
CA TRP A 101 -20.46 4.46 3.97
C TRP A 101 -20.79 4.66 2.48
N ARG A 102 -20.47 3.70 1.59
CA ARG A 102 -20.76 3.81 0.15
C ARG A 102 -22.27 3.85 -0.07
N TRP A 103 -23.00 3.03 0.67
CA TRP A 103 -24.47 3.02 0.74
C TRP A 103 -25.06 4.25 1.45
N LEU A 104 -24.39 4.79 2.47
CA LEU A 104 -24.92 5.93 3.25
C LEU A 104 -24.65 7.31 2.62
N ILE A 105 -23.62 7.46 1.77
CA ILE A 105 -23.17 8.79 1.29
C ILE A 105 -23.04 8.86 -0.24
N VAL A 106 -22.66 7.78 -0.93
CA VAL A 106 -22.40 7.81 -2.39
C VAL A 106 -23.66 7.49 -3.20
N ASP A 107 -24.42 6.48 -2.81
CA ASP A 107 -25.68 6.09 -3.47
C ASP A 107 -26.78 7.18 -3.47
N PRO A 108 -26.99 7.97 -2.40
CA PRO A 108 -27.99 9.03 -2.41
C PRO A 108 -27.66 10.16 -3.39
N LEU A 109 -26.38 10.51 -3.53
CA LEU A 109 -25.91 11.56 -4.44
C LEU A 109 -25.98 11.13 -5.91
N VAL A 110 -25.67 9.87 -6.21
CA VAL A 110 -25.79 9.30 -7.58
C VAL A 110 -27.26 9.12 -8.00
N ARG A 111 -28.15 8.77 -7.07
CA ARG A 111 -29.60 8.75 -7.33
C ARG A 111 -30.17 10.16 -7.54
N ALA A 112 -29.70 11.16 -6.79
CA ALA A 112 -30.17 12.54 -6.92
C ALA A 112 -29.82 13.15 -8.30
N THR A 113 -28.73 12.75 -8.94
CA THR A 113 -28.34 13.27 -10.27
C THR A 113 -28.93 12.48 -11.44
N THR A 114 -29.61 11.37 -11.19
CA THR A 114 -30.21 10.49 -12.23
C THR A 114 -31.75 10.59 -12.26
N SER A 115 -32.35 11.39 -11.38
CA SER A 115 -33.81 11.65 -11.32
C SER A 115 -34.23 12.95 -11.99
N GLN A 116 -33.52 13.38 -13.04
CA GLN A 116 -33.93 14.51 -13.89
C GLN A 116 -34.02 14.08 -15.35
#